data_AF-E1IA61-F1
#
_entry.id   AF-E1IA61-F1
#
_cell.length_a   1.000
_cell.length_b   1.000
_cell.length_c   1.000
_cell.angle_alpha   90.00
_cell.angle_beta   90.00
_cell.angle_gamma   90.00
#
_symmetry.space_group_name_H-M   'P 1'
#
loop_
_entity.id
_entity.type
_entity.pdbx_description
1 polymer ?
#
loop_
_entity_poly.entity_id
_entity_poly.type
_entity_poly.pdbx_seq_one_letter_code
_entity_poly.pdbx_strand_id
1 'polypeptide(L)'
;MRRLWLDIFILILLCATAPLWLALAYTGQRSVAFDADSLPVMLPTSGLHDREELADRSGTFRWTNGAAELRPPNPGGPILLRLSLTTGLEQQTPVLLQTDTLRQSFTVIPGLRRYSLLLPAHTGERVTIRIDSPTQEIARRTLGVVYQQMVLDGGGAAPARLSLVFIIATLCLYALLRRAALAPWQALAITLAIQILLASWQYAGLWRYALLSSLLVVASGAALAALVIERIWPVLPPPPPVRSRTMPLLPLLGLLGLALLLCLPWLAAPDPVGDLELSARRMGFMYERGGFQQAFTYGGDYMPIRLYVLRTLSFLVPMLGGNFYEPLPGITRAIIKIPSLLSLLTTVTLLYWWGVRQNGVRRAVLIAGLYAVIPPVWMNVAWWGQVDVFLAMPMVAALALLDHQPSAWALELADLGGGSDDQGAGDHSCPAALPAHPAPLWAAWLARRWWLGNRPDSDSVYPIRTYRPRPRTLPIGAGGGGALSPSDALRL
;
A
#
# COMPACT_ATOMS: atom_id res chain seq x y z
N MET A 1 -43.23 5.03 2.99
CA MET A 1 -43.25 3.79 2.16
C MET A 1 -42.60 3.97 0.78
N ARG A 2 -42.98 4.94 -0.07
CA ARG A 2 -42.40 5.10 -1.43
C ARG A 2 -40.85 5.18 -1.46
N ARG A 3 -40.24 5.91 -0.53
CA ARG A 3 -38.77 6.03 -0.43
C ARG A 3 -38.08 4.69 -0.11
N LEU A 4 -38.67 3.88 0.76
CA LEU A 4 -38.13 2.58 1.15
C LEU A 4 -38.13 1.60 -0.04
N TRP A 5 -39.22 1.56 -0.81
CA TRP A 5 -39.30 0.72 -2.00
C TRP A 5 -38.29 1.12 -3.07
N LEU A 6 -38.05 2.42 -3.25
CA LEU A 6 -37.01 2.91 -4.15
C LEU A 6 -35.61 2.46 -3.68
N ASP A 7 -35.30 2.61 -2.40
CA ASP A 7 -34.02 2.16 -1.83
C ASP A 7 -33.84 0.64 -1.99
N ILE A 8 -34.89 -0.17 -1.76
CA ILE A 8 -34.85 -1.63 -1.98
C ILE A 8 -34.58 -1.97 -3.45
N PHE A 9 -35.29 -1.32 -4.39
CA PHE A 9 -35.08 -1.54 -5.82
C PHE A 9 -33.65 -1.21 -6.24
N ILE A 10 -33.12 -0.07 -5.78
CA ILE A 10 -31.74 0.34 -6.04
C ILE A 10 -30.73 -0.67 -5.48
N LEU A 11 -30.95 -1.17 -4.26
CA LEU A 11 -30.08 -2.18 -3.66
C LEU A 11 -30.07 -3.49 -4.46
N ILE A 12 -31.23 -3.95 -4.95
CA ILE A 12 -31.31 -5.13 -5.83
C ILE A 12 -30.51 -4.91 -7.11
N LEU A 13 -30.68 -3.75 -7.75
CA LEU A 13 -29.93 -3.38 -8.95
C LEU A 13 -28.41 -3.35 -8.69
N LEU A 14 -27.98 -2.75 -7.58
CA LEU A 14 -26.58 -2.67 -7.17
C LEU A 14 -25.98 -4.04 -6.86
N CYS A 15 -26.73 -4.93 -6.21
CA CYS A 15 -26.33 -6.31 -5.96
C CYS A 15 -26.23 -7.15 -7.24
N ALA A 16 -27.05 -6.88 -8.26
CA ALA A 16 -26.99 -7.56 -9.54
C ALA A 16 -25.83 -7.05 -10.41
N THR A 17 -25.57 -5.74 -10.39
CA THR A 17 -24.50 -5.13 -11.20
C THR A 17 -23.10 -5.40 -10.68
N ALA A 18 -22.89 -5.51 -9.36
CA ALA A 18 -21.57 -5.80 -8.78
C ALA A 18 -20.91 -7.09 -9.35
N PRO A 19 -21.56 -8.28 -9.28
CA PRO A 19 -20.99 -9.51 -9.85
C PRO A 19 -20.93 -9.46 -11.38
N LEU A 20 -21.83 -8.74 -12.05
CA LEU A 20 -21.79 -8.55 -13.50
C LEU A 20 -20.50 -7.83 -13.93
N TRP A 21 -20.15 -6.71 -13.28
CA TRP A 21 -18.93 -5.96 -13.58
C TRP A 21 -17.66 -6.79 -13.32
N LEU A 22 -17.63 -7.58 -12.24
CA LEU A 22 -16.53 -8.50 -11.99
C LEU A 22 -16.46 -9.63 -13.02
N ALA A 23 -17.60 -10.21 -13.39
CA ALA A 23 -17.64 -11.23 -14.44
C ALA A 23 -17.06 -10.68 -15.74
N LEU A 24 -17.49 -9.47 -16.17
CA LEU A 24 -16.94 -8.77 -17.32
C LEU A 24 -15.43 -8.59 -17.22
N ALA A 25 -14.93 -8.14 -16.06
CA ALA A 25 -13.50 -7.98 -15.83
C ALA A 25 -12.72 -9.30 -16.00
N TYR A 26 -13.31 -10.44 -15.63
CA TYR A 26 -12.69 -11.77 -15.67
C TYR A 26 -12.95 -12.56 -16.97
N THR A 27 -13.76 -12.05 -17.91
CA THR A 27 -14.04 -12.75 -19.18
C THR A 27 -12.81 -12.98 -20.06
N GLY A 28 -11.81 -12.10 -19.99
CA GLY A 28 -10.57 -12.20 -20.77
C GLY A 28 -9.62 -13.28 -20.24
N GLN A 29 -8.82 -13.85 -21.15
CA GLN A 29 -7.69 -14.69 -20.77
C GLN A 29 -6.67 -13.85 -20.00
N ARG A 30 -6.18 -14.41 -18.89
CA ARG A 30 -5.26 -13.75 -17.97
C ARG A 30 -4.05 -14.64 -17.77
N SER A 31 -2.88 -14.02 -17.86
CA SER A 31 -1.59 -14.70 -17.69
C SER A 31 -0.66 -13.88 -16.81
N VAL A 32 0.07 -14.55 -15.93
CA VAL A 32 1.13 -13.94 -15.13
C VAL A 32 2.27 -14.93 -14.93
N ALA A 33 3.48 -14.43 -15.06
CA ALA A 33 4.71 -15.14 -14.75
C ALA A 33 5.33 -14.55 -13.48
N PHE A 34 5.83 -15.42 -12.63
CA PHE A 34 6.55 -15.12 -11.40
C PHE A 34 7.88 -15.84 -11.45
N ASP A 35 8.96 -15.07 -11.44
CA ASP A 35 10.31 -15.58 -11.28
C ASP A 35 10.63 -15.77 -9.79
N ALA A 36 11.72 -16.48 -9.48
CA ALA A 36 12.12 -16.78 -8.11
C ALA A 36 12.41 -15.53 -7.24
N ASP A 37 12.62 -14.36 -7.85
CA ASP A 37 12.80 -13.05 -7.19
C ASP A 37 11.52 -12.19 -7.15
N SER A 38 10.36 -12.76 -7.45
CA SER A 38 9.08 -12.04 -7.38
C SER A 38 8.87 -11.40 -6.01
N LEU A 39 8.36 -10.17 -6.01
CA LEU A 39 8.07 -9.42 -4.79
C LEU A 39 7.10 -10.21 -3.88
N PRO A 40 7.33 -10.25 -2.55
CA PRO A 40 6.46 -11.00 -1.62
C PRO A 40 4.99 -10.59 -1.65
N VAL A 41 4.69 -9.33 -2.01
CA VAL A 41 3.30 -8.86 -2.17
C VAL A 41 2.61 -9.49 -3.38
N MET A 42 3.35 -9.78 -4.45
CA MET A 42 2.79 -10.41 -5.65
C MET A 42 2.71 -11.93 -5.48
N LEU A 43 3.80 -12.53 -5.00
CA LEU A 43 3.89 -13.95 -4.71
C LEU A 43 4.35 -14.18 -3.26
N PRO A 44 3.43 -14.21 -2.28
CA PRO A 44 3.74 -14.63 -0.92
C PRO A 44 4.28 -16.06 -0.95
N THR A 45 5.44 -16.25 -0.33
CA THR A 45 6.13 -17.53 -0.27
C THR A 45 6.52 -17.88 1.16
N SER A 46 6.55 -19.17 1.47
CA SER A 46 7.18 -19.72 2.68
C SER A 46 7.82 -21.06 2.35
N GLY A 47 8.75 -21.52 3.18
CA GLY A 47 9.48 -22.77 2.93
C GLY A 47 10.42 -22.72 1.72
N LEU A 48 10.83 -21.51 1.31
CA LEU A 48 11.86 -21.29 0.30
C LEU A 48 13.09 -20.65 0.94
N HIS A 49 14.28 -21.15 0.61
CA HIS A 49 15.56 -20.55 0.95
C HIS A 49 15.76 -19.21 0.22
N ASP A 50 16.84 -18.51 0.58
CA ASP A 50 17.24 -17.28 -0.07
C ASP A 50 17.54 -17.46 -1.56
N ARG A 51 17.58 -16.32 -2.23
CA ARG A 51 17.85 -16.21 -3.66
C ARG A 51 19.28 -16.67 -3.97
N GLU A 52 19.42 -17.54 -4.97
CA GLU A 52 20.71 -18.01 -5.46
C GLU A 52 20.82 -17.93 -6.98
N GLU A 53 22.04 -17.70 -7.45
CA GLU A 53 22.45 -17.91 -8.84
C GLU A 53 23.24 -19.21 -8.89
N LEU A 54 22.89 -20.09 -9.83
CA LEU A 54 23.55 -21.37 -10.00
C LEU A 54 24.67 -21.23 -11.04
N ALA A 55 25.87 -21.73 -10.73
CA ALA A 55 27.04 -21.53 -11.57
C ALA A 55 26.90 -22.14 -12.98
N ASP A 56 26.10 -23.18 -13.13
CA ASP A 56 25.88 -23.92 -14.37
C ASP A 56 24.76 -23.34 -15.24
N ARG A 57 24.00 -22.33 -14.75
CA ARG A 57 22.82 -21.83 -15.47
C ARG A 57 22.46 -20.38 -15.14
N SER A 58 22.09 -19.61 -16.15
CA SER A 58 21.63 -18.25 -15.95
C SER A 58 20.26 -18.19 -15.28
N GLY A 59 20.08 -17.20 -14.41
CA GLY A 59 18.81 -16.86 -13.80
C GLY A 59 18.82 -16.98 -12.29
N THR A 60 17.66 -16.73 -11.72
CA THR A 60 17.45 -16.71 -10.28
C THR A 60 16.75 -17.98 -9.83
N PHE A 61 17.22 -18.58 -8.74
CA PHE A 61 16.69 -19.81 -8.19
C PHE A 61 16.45 -19.69 -6.69
N ARG A 62 15.50 -20.48 -6.19
CA ARG A 62 15.27 -20.68 -4.75
C ARG A 62 15.06 -22.16 -4.47
N TRP A 63 15.72 -22.67 -3.45
CA TRP A 63 15.53 -24.05 -2.98
C TRP A 63 14.30 -24.15 -2.09
N THR A 64 13.52 -25.22 -2.21
CA THR A 64 12.54 -25.58 -1.18
C THR A 64 13.25 -26.15 0.04
N ASN A 65 12.66 -26.02 1.23
CA ASN A 65 13.14 -26.66 2.46
C ASN A 65 12.40 -27.98 2.76
N GLY A 66 11.74 -28.57 1.75
CA GLY A 66 10.95 -29.79 1.86
C GLY A 66 9.44 -29.58 1.89
N ALA A 67 8.97 -28.39 2.29
CA ALA A 67 7.56 -28.03 2.30
C ALA A 67 7.41 -26.54 1.95
N ALA A 68 7.45 -26.23 0.65
CA ALA A 68 7.30 -24.86 0.17
C ALA A 68 5.82 -24.52 -0.08
N GLU A 69 5.41 -23.30 0.24
CA GLU A 69 4.08 -22.78 -0.05
C GLU A 69 4.18 -21.51 -0.89
N LEU A 70 3.49 -21.48 -2.04
CA LEU A 70 3.37 -20.37 -2.96
C LEU A 70 1.90 -19.92 -3.00
N ARG A 71 1.62 -18.61 -2.94
CA ARG A 71 0.23 -18.08 -2.98
C ARG A 71 -0.04 -17.12 -4.15
N PRO A 72 0.05 -17.56 -5.42
CA PRO A 72 -0.21 -16.69 -6.56
C PRO A 72 -1.64 -16.12 -6.61
N PRO A 73 -1.86 -15.04 -7.38
CA PRO A 73 -3.20 -14.55 -7.69
C PRO A 73 -3.98 -15.55 -8.54
N ASN A 74 -5.30 -15.53 -8.38
CA ASN A 74 -6.24 -16.35 -9.14
C ASN A 74 -6.66 -15.61 -10.44
N PRO A 75 -6.29 -16.12 -11.63
CA PRO A 75 -6.69 -15.51 -12.90
C PRO A 75 -8.20 -15.67 -13.19
N GLY A 76 -8.93 -16.48 -12.42
CA GLY A 76 -10.33 -16.84 -12.64
C GLY A 76 -10.47 -18.16 -13.42
N GLY A 77 -11.62 -18.80 -13.27
CA GLY A 77 -11.92 -20.09 -13.90
C GLY A 77 -10.89 -21.20 -13.59
N PRO A 78 -10.84 -22.26 -14.41
CA PRO A 78 -9.76 -23.27 -14.36
C PRO A 78 -8.39 -22.64 -14.66
N ILE A 79 -7.35 -23.15 -14.00
CA ILE A 79 -6.01 -22.55 -14.04
C ILE A 79 -5.01 -23.53 -14.63
N LEU A 80 -4.33 -23.14 -15.70
CA LEU A 80 -3.17 -23.85 -16.20
C LEU A 80 -1.93 -23.34 -15.44
N LEU A 81 -1.44 -24.14 -14.52
CA LEU A 81 -0.22 -23.89 -13.76
C LEU A 81 0.97 -24.49 -14.51
N ARG A 82 2.01 -23.70 -14.74
CA ARG A 82 3.29 -24.15 -15.28
C ARG A 82 4.42 -23.83 -14.30
N LEU A 83 5.14 -24.85 -13.85
CA LEU A 83 6.26 -24.70 -12.92
C LEU A 83 7.57 -25.11 -13.59
N SER A 84 8.58 -24.25 -13.49
CA SER A 84 9.95 -24.57 -13.89
C SER A 84 10.72 -25.04 -12.65
N LEU A 85 10.94 -26.36 -12.56
CA LEU A 85 11.57 -27.03 -11.43
C LEU A 85 12.81 -27.82 -11.87
N THR A 86 13.74 -28.01 -10.95
CA THR A 86 14.86 -28.96 -11.10
C THR A 86 15.14 -29.60 -9.75
N THR A 87 15.69 -30.81 -9.72
CA THR A 87 16.12 -31.44 -8.47
C THR A 87 17.36 -30.77 -7.87
N GLY A 88 18.16 -30.08 -8.71
CA GLY A 88 19.48 -29.59 -8.32
C GLY A 88 20.49 -30.69 -7.96
N LEU A 89 20.10 -31.95 -8.17
CA LEU A 89 20.79 -33.17 -7.79
C LEU A 89 20.78 -34.14 -8.97
N GLU A 90 21.70 -35.10 -9.00
CA GLU A 90 21.76 -36.10 -10.08
C GLU A 90 20.62 -37.14 -10.01
N GLN A 91 19.86 -37.14 -8.93
CA GLN A 91 18.77 -38.09 -8.69
C GLN A 91 17.41 -37.48 -9.02
N GLN A 92 16.46 -38.35 -9.37
CA GLN A 92 15.05 -37.99 -9.52
C GLN A 92 14.41 -37.79 -8.13
N THR A 93 13.58 -36.77 -7.98
CA THR A 93 12.95 -36.44 -6.69
C THR A 93 11.43 -36.48 -6.83
N PRO A 94 10.72 -37.34 -6.07
CA PRO A 94 9.27 -37.32 -6.06
C PRO A 94 8.78 -36.02 -5.40
N VAL A 95 7.86 -35.34 -6.06
CA VAL A 95 7.24 -34.10 -5.58
C VAL A 95 5.74 -34.33 -5.45
N LEU A 96 5.20 -33.85 -4.34
CA LEU A 96 3.77 -33.80 -4.09
C LEU A 96 3.31 -32.35 -4.16
N LEU A 97 2.52 -32.03 -5.18
CA LEU A 97 1.88 -30.74 -5.32
C LEU A 97 0.47 -30.81 -4.73
N GLN A 98 0.17 -29.90 -3.80
CA GLN A 98 -1.15 -29.80 -3.19
C GLN A 98 -1.73 -28.40 -3.38
N THR A 99 -3.04 -28.34 -3.60
CA THR A 99 -3.87 -27.15 -3.46
C THR A 99 -5.02 -27.48 -2.51
N ASP A 100 -5.90 -26.52 -2.25
CA ASP A 100 -7.08 -26.75 -1.41
C ASP A 100 -8.03 -27.83 -1.98
N THR A 101 -7.94 -28.13 -3.28
CA THR A 101 -8.87 -29.02 -3.99
C THR A 101 -8.20 -30.13 -4.78
N LEU A 102 -6.88 -30.09 -4.97
CA LEU A 102 -6.13 -31.06 -5.77
C LEU A 102 -4.89 -31.53 -5.03
N ARG A 103 -4.60 -32.84 -5.11
CA ARG A 103 -3.34 -33.43 -4.65
C ARG A 103 -2.77 -34.28 -5.78
N GLN A 104 -1.60 -33.89 -6.30
CA GLN A 104 -0.96 -34.56 -7.44
C GLN A 104 0.50 -34.87 -7.12
N SER A 105 0.89 -36.13 -7.25
CA SER A 105 2.30 -36.55 -7.20
C SER A 105 2.90 -36.64 -8.60
N PHE A 106 4.15 -36.22 -8.76
CA PHE A 106 4.94 -36.42 -9.97
C PHE A 106 6.43 -36.44 -9.64
N THR A 107 7.26 -36.90 -10.56
CA THR A 107 8.72 -36.97 -10.34
C THR A 107 9.41 -35.82 -11.06
N VAL A 108 10.19 -35.04 -10.31
CA VAL A 108 11.10 -34.04 -10.88
C VAL A 108 12.40 -34.75 -11.28
N ILE A 109 12.83 -34.56 -12.53
CA ILE A 109 14.05 -35.19 -13.06
C ILE A 109 15.21 -34.18 -13.05
N PRO A 110 16.47 -34.66 -13.08
CA PRO A 110 17.63 -33.78 -13.20
C PRO A 110 17.54 -32.82 -14.40
N GLY A 111 18.05 -31.60 -14.20
CA GLY A 111 17.95 -30.50 -15.15
C GLY A 111 16.68 -29.67 -14.98
N LEU A 112 16.66 -28.47 -15.57
CA LEU A 112 15.51 -27.56 -15.49
C LEU A 112 14.42 -28.01 -16.46
N ARG A 113 13.24 -28.34 -15.92
CA ARG A 113 12.09 -28.83 -16.69
C ARG A 113 10.84 -28.04 -16.34
N ARG A 114 9.91 -27.95 -17.31
CA ARG A 114 8.62 -27.31 -17.13
C ARG A 114 7.53 -28.37 -16.95
N TYR A 115 6.83 -28.28 -15.83
CA TYR A 115 5.71 -29.14 -15.45
C TYR A 115 4.41 -28.36 -15.62
N SER A 116 3.42 -28.93 -16.30
CA SER A 116 2.13 -28.27 -16.55
C SER A 116 1.02 -29.06 -15.85
N LEU A 117 0.18 -28.37 -15.08
CA LEU A 117 -0.95 -28.95 -14.36
C LEU A 117 -2.19 -28.10 -14.61
N LEU A 118 -3.33 -28.75 -14.83
CA LEU A 118 -4.62 -28.09 -14.89
C LEU A 118 -5.27 -28.16 -13.51
N LEU A 119 -5.43 -27.01 -12.87
CA LEU A 119 -6.08 -26.88 -11.57
C LEU A 119 -7.57 -26.52 -11.78
N PRO A 120 -8.46 -27.03 -10.93
CA PRO A 120 -9.86 -26.61 -10.95
C PRO A 120 -10.01 -25.15 -10.56
N ALA A 121 -11.18 -24.56 -10.85
CA ALA A 121 -11.48 -23.20 -10.46
C ALA A 121 -11.44 -23.03 -8.94
N HIS A 122 -10.85 -21.92 -8.49
CA HIS A 122 -10.69 -21.60 -7.07
C HIS A 122 -11.60 -20.45 -6.65
N THR A 123 -12.13 -20.50 -5.43
CA THR A 123 -13.14 -19.54 -4.94
C THR A 123 -12.53 -18.25 -4.36
N GLY A 124 -11.28 -18.30 -3.91
CA GLY A 124 -10.53 -17.15 -3.37
C GLY A 124 -9.70 -16.41 -4.43
N GLU A 125 -9.30 -15.18 -4.12
CA GLU A 125 -8.42 -14.37 -5.00
C GLU A 125 -6.98 -14.87 -5.09
N ARG A 126 -6.55 -15.72 -4.16
CA ARG A 126 -5.26 -16.40 -4.20
C ARG A 126 -5.47 -17.90 -4.20
N VAL A 127 -4.56 -18.61 -4.83
CA VAL A 127 -4.50 -20.07 -4.83
C VAL A 127 -3.31 -20.47 -3.98
N THR A 128 -3.52 -21.32 -2.98
CA THR A 128 -2.42 -21.89 -2.19
C THR A 128 -1.87 -23.11 -2.95
N ILE A 129 -0.58 -23.08 -3.29
CA ILE A 129 0.14 -24.18 -3.94
C ILE A 129 1.24 -24.62 -2.97
N ARG A 130 1.11 -25.83 -2.44
CA ARG A 130 2.14 -26.47 -1.63
C ARG A 130 2.95 -27.44 -2.48
N ILE A 131 4.26 -27.42 -2.30
CA ILE A 131 5.23 -28.26 -2.99
C ILE A 131 6.01 -28.99 -1.90
N ASP A 132 5.65 -30.24 -1.66
CA ASP A 132 6.34 -31.10 -0.72
C ASP A 132 7.33 -31.98 -1.50
N SER A 133 8.56 -32.08 -1.00
CA SER A 133 9.61 -32.90 -1.61
C SER A 133 10.54 -33.47 -0.54
N PRO A 134 11.08 -34.68 -0.71
CA PRO A 134 12.20 -35.15 0.09
C PRO A 134 13.35 -34.14 0.06
N THR A 135 14.08 -34.06 1.16
CA THR A 135 15.21 -33.13 1.32
C THR A 135 16.52 -33.87 1.49
N GLN A 136 17.62 -33.20 1.16
CA GLN A 136 18.98 -33.66 1.41
C GLN A 136 19.74 -32.59 2.19
N GLU A 137 20.61 -33.03 3.10
CA GLU A 137 21.53 -32.16 3.83
C GLU A 137 22.75 -31.87 2.96
N ILE A 138 22.86 -30.63 2.46
CA ILE A 138 24.00 -30.19 1.64
C ILE A 138 24.55 -28.91 2.24
N ALA A 139 25.83 -28.89 2.58
CA ALA A 139 26.49 -27.75 3.21
C ALA A 139 25.70 -27.22 4.45
N ARG A 140 25.16 -28.14 5.27
CA ARG A 140 24.33 -27.86 6.47
C ARG A 140 23.00 -27.16 6.18
N ARG A 141 22.47 -27.33 4.97
CA ARG A 141 21.16 -26.85 4.56
C ARG A 141 20.30 -28.02 4.17
N THR A 142 19.07 -28.03 4.63
CA THR A 142 18.05 -28.97 4.22
C THR A 142 17.44 -28.49 2.89
N LEU A 143 17.87 -29.09 1.77
CA LEU A 143 17.52 -28.67 0.41
C LEU A 143 16.59 -29.70 -0.25
N GLY A 144 15.45 -29.24 -0.75
CA GLY A 144 14.53 -30.01 -1.59
C GLY A 144 14.75 -29.71 -3.07
N VAL A 145 13.65 -29.60 -3.83
CA VAL A 145 13.71 -29.18 -5.24
C VAL A 145 14.01 -27.69 -5.40
N VAL A 146 14.54 -27.29 -6.54
CA VAL A 146 14.78 -25.89 -6.90
C VAL A 146 13.60 -25.36 -7.72
N TYR A 147 13.11 -24.20 -7.33
CA TYR A 147 12.12 -23.40 -8.03
C TYR A 147 12.80 -22.26 -8.80
N GLN A 148 12.44 -22.09 -10.08
CA GLN A 148 12.91 -20.97 -10.89
C GLN A 148 11.77 -20.01 -11.29
N GLN A 149 10.69 -20.56 -11.83
CA GLN A 149 9.61 -19.75 -12.41
C GLN A 149 8.27 -20.46 -12.27
N MET A 150 7.21 -19.69 -12.09
CA MET A 150 5.81 -20.11 -12.15
C MET A 150 5.07 -19.26 -13.17
N VAL A 151 4.29 -19.88 -14.05
CA VAL A 151 3.37 -19.19 -14.93
C VAL A 151 1.96 -19.70 -14.65
N LEU A 152 1.01 -18.78 -14.51
CA LEU A 152 -0.40 -19.11 -14.37
C LEU A 152 -1.16 -18.51 -15.54
N ASP A 153 -1.92 -19.35 -16.22
CA ASP A 153 -2.86 -18.96 -17.27
C ASP A 153 -4.28 -19.35 -16.82
N GLY A 154 -5.27 -18.48 -17.04
CA GLY A 154 -6.67 -18.76 -16.74
C GLY A 154 -7.59 -17.67 -17.26
N GLY A 155 -8.79 -17.59 -16.69
CA GLY A 155 -9.83 -16.63 -17.08
C GLY A 155 -11.23 -17.25 -17.05
N GLY A 156 -12.24 -16.44 -17.33
CA GLY A 156 -13.64 -16.84 -17.36
C GLY A 156 -14.38 -16.37 -16.11
N ALA A 157 -14.50 -17.24 -15.09
CA ALA A 157 -15.31 -16.94 -13.91
C ALA A 157 -14.52 -16.19 -12.83
N ALA A 158 -15.07 -15.07 -12.33
CA ALA A 158 -14.52 -14.36 -11.18
C ALA A 158 -14.58 -15.24 -9.91
N PRO A 159 -13.60 -15.13 -8.99
CA PRO A 159 -13.62 -15.88 -7.73
C PRO A 159 -14.88 -15.58 -6.92
N ALA A 160 -15.63 -16.61 -6.53
CA ALA A 160 -16.93 -16.45 -5.86
C ALA A 160 -16.83 -15.62 -4.57
N ARG A 161 -15.75 -15.76 -3.80
CA ARG A 161 -15.52 -14.98 -2.57
C ARG A 161 -15.33 -13.49 -2.86
N LEU A 162 -14.63 -13.14 -3.96
CA LEU A 162 -14.46 -11.75 -4.37
C LEU A 162 -15.82 -11.15 -4.74
N SER A 163 -16.63 -11.87 -5.51
CA SER A 163 -17.98 -11.43 -5.88
C SER A 163 -18.86 -11.15 -4.65
N LEU A 164 -18.83 -12.04 -3.66
CA LEU A 164 -19.57 -11.84 -2.39
C LEU A 164 -19.09 -10.60 -1.64
N VAL A 165 -17.77 -10.45 -1.48
CA VAL A 165 -17.18 -9.29 -0.79
C VAL A 165 -17.51 -7.98 -1.52
N PHE A 166 -17.53 -7.99 -2.85
CA PHE A 166 -17.85 -6.82 -3.65
C PHE A 166 -19.32 -6.40 -3.54
N ILE A 167 -20.24 -7.37 -3.42
CA ILE A 167 -21.66 -7.12 -3.10
C ILE A 167 -21.77 -6.49 -1.70
N ILE A 168 -21.10 -7.06 -0.68
CA ILE A 168 -21.13 -6.51 0.68
C ILE A 168 -20.59 -5.07 0.72
N ALA A 169 -19.47 -4.81 0.05
CA ALA A 169 -18.88 -3.48 -0.04
C ALA A 169 -19.81 -2.47 -0.73
N THR A 170 -20.48 -2.90 -1.80
CA THR A 170 -21.50 -2.11 -2.49
C THR A 170 -22.64 -1.72 -1.55
N LEU A 171 -23.17 -2.67 -0.79
CA LEU A 171 -24.25 -2.44 0.16
C LEU A 171 -23.84 -1.45 1.25
N CYS A 172 -22.64 -1.64 1.82
CA CYS A 172 -22.10 -0.77 2.87
C CYS A 172 -21.86 0.66 2.35
N LEU A 173 -21.31 0.81 1.15
CA LEU A 173 -21.08 2.10 0.50
C LEU A 173 -22.41 2.83 0.23
N TYR A 174 -23.40 2.14 -0.34
CA TYR A 174 -24.71 2.75 -0.58
C TYR A 174 -25.36 3.22 0.73
N ALA A 175 -25.36 2.36 1.76
CA ALA A 175 -25.90 2.71 3.06
C ALA A 175 -25.19 3.93 3.67
N LEU A 176 -23.86 4.00 3.56
CA LEU A 176 -23.06 5.14 4.02
C LEU A 176 -23.41 6.44 3.27
N LEU A 177 -23.55 6.39 1.94
CA LEU A 177 -23.93 7.55 1.13
C LEU A 177 -25.35 8.03 1.44
N ARG A 178 -26.30 7.11 1.62
CA ARG A 178 -27.67 7.45 2.05
C ARG A 178 -27.66 8.08 3.43
N ARG A 179 -26.75 7.64 4.30
CA ARG A 179 -26.61 8.18 5.64
C ARG A 179 -25.98 9.57 5.64
N ALA A 180 -25.08 9.86 4.70
CA ALA A 180 -24.60 11.20 4.39
C ALA A 180 -25.65 12.11 3.70
N ALA A 181 -26.94 11.75 3.75
CA ALA A 181 -28.07 12.47 3.19
C ALA A 181 -28.06 12.68 1.66
N LEU A 182 -27.24 11.94 0.91
CA LEU A 182 -27.30 11.98 -0.55
C LEU A 182 -28.65 11.43 -1.03
N ALA A 183 -29.23 12.04 -2.07
CA ALA A 183 -30.46 11.54 -2.68
C ALA A 183 -30.27 10.10 -3.23
N PRO A 184 -31.30 9.24 -3.26
CA PRO A 184 -31.18 7.85 -3.70
C PRO A 184 -30.48 7.69 -5.05
N TRP A 185 -30.83 8.52 -6.04
CA TRP A 185 -30.25 8.49 -7.38
C TRP A 185 -28.78 8.92 -7.41
N GLN A 186 -28.37 9.89 -6.57
CA GLN A 186 -26.97 10.28 -6.44
C GLN A 186 -26.15 9.16 -5.80
N ALA A 187 -26.67 8.56 -4.72
CA ALA A 187 -26.04 7.43 -4.06
C ALA A 187 -25.89 6.23 -5.00
N LEU A 188 -26.92 5.93 -5.81
CA LEU A 188 -26.88 4.92 -6.87
C LEU A 188 -25.76 5.24 -7.88
N ALA A 189 -25.77 6.45 -8.46
CA ALA A 189 -24.82 6.85 -9.50
C ALA A 189 -23.36 6.77 -9.02
N ILE A 190 -23.08 7.27 -7.81
CA ILE A 190 -21.74 7.21 -7.21
C ILE A 190 -21.33 5.76 -6.92
N THR A 191 -22.24 4.95 -6.38
CA THR A 191 -21.95 3.54 -6.08
C THR A 191 -21.65 2.77 -7.37
N LEU A 192 -22.43 2.95 -8.43
CA LEU A 192 -22.18 2.36 -9.74
C LEU A 192 -20.84 2.83 -10.34
N ALA A 193 -20.53 4.13 -10.25
CA ALA A 193 -19.26 4.66 -10.73
C ALA A 193 -18.06 4.01 -10.01
N ILE A 194 -18.14 3.84 -8.69
CA ILE A 194 -17.11 3.18 -7.90
C ILE A 194 -17.01 1.69 -8.25
N GLN A 195 -18.14 0.99 -8.44
CA GLN A 195 -18.12 -0.40 -8.90
C GLN A 195 -17.40 -0.55 -10.24
N ILE A 196 -17.79 0.27 -11.23
CA ILE A 196 -17.18 0.26 -12.56
C ILE A 196 -15.68 0.54 -12.44
N LEU A 197 -15.28 1.57 -11.70
CA LEU A 197 -13.88 1.91 -11.50
C LEU A 197 -13.07 0.74 -10.92
N LEU A 198 -13.58 0.09 -9.86
CA LEU A 198 -12.91 -1.04 -9.23
C LEU A 198 -12.82 -2.26 -10.15
N ALA A 199 -13.88 -2.54 -10.91
CA ALA A 199 -13.89 -3.62 -11.90
C ALA A 199 -12.95 -3.33 -13.09
N SER A 200 -12.94 -2.09 -13.60
CA SER A 200 -12.00 -1.64 -14.62
C SER A 200 -10.56 -1.71 -14.14
N TRP A 201 -10.30 -1.39 -12.87
CA TRP A 201 -8.96 -1.51 -12.29
C TRP A 201 -8.52 -2.97 -12.16
N GLN A 202 -9.44 -3.86 -11.78
CA GLN A 202 -9.21 -5.30 -11.84
C GLN A 202 -8.90 -5.79 -13.24
N TYR A 203 -9.67 -5.35 -14.24
CA TYR A 203 -9.43 -5.65 -15.65
C TYR A 203 -8.06 -5.14 -16.13
N ALA A 204 -7.63 -3.95 -15.70
CA ALA A 204 -6.35 -3.32 -16.05
C ALA A 204 -5.11 -3.99 -15.40
N GLY A 205 -5.27 -5.13 -14.71
CA GLY A 205 -4.14 -5.93 -14.22
C GLY A 205 -3.95 -5.92 -12.71
N LEU A 206 -4.79 -5.23 -11.93
CA LEU A 206 -4.68 -5.24 -10.47
C LEU A 206 -4.92 -6.63 -9.87
N TRP A 207 -5.60 -7.52 -10.60
CA TRP A 207 -5.80 -8.91 -10.19
C TRP A 207 -4.49 -9.63 -9.83
N ARG A 208 -3.36 -9.22 -10.43
CA ARG A 208 -2.02 -9.77 -10.15
C ARG A 208 -1.58 -9.64 -8.69
N TYR A 209 -2.15 -8.69 -7.95
CA TYR A 209 -1.86 -8.48 -6.53
C TYR A 209 -2.83 -9.23 -5.62
N ALA A 210 -4.02 -9.62 -6.11
CA ALA A 210 -5.03 -10.31 -5.31
C ALA A 210 -5.26 -9.68 -3.91
N LEU A 211 -5.38 -8.35 -3.89
CA LEU A 211 -5.59 -7.55 -2.68
C LEU A 211 -7.01 -6.97 -2.58
N LEU A 212 -7.79 -7.00 -3.66
CA LEU A 212 -9.06 -6.27 -3.70
C LEU A 212 -10.05 -6.80 -2.67
N SER A 213 -10.15 -8.11 -2.47
CA SER A 213 -11.03 -8.67 -1.43
C SER A 213 -10.65 -8.15 -0.04
N SER A 214 -9.35 -8.13 0.29
CA SER A 214 -8.89 -7.64 1.59
C SER A 214 -9.21 -6.15 1.78
N LEU A 215 -8.95 -5.33 0.74
CA LEU A 215 -9.25 -3.90 0.76
C LEU A 215 -10.76 -3.64 0.92
N LEU A 216 -11.59 -4.38 0.19
CA LEU A 216 -13.04 -4.27 0.27
C LEU A 216 -13.58 -4.75 1.62
N VAL A 217 -13.04 -5.81 2.22
CA VAL A 217 -13.43 -6.26 3.56
C VAL A 217 -13.12 -5.19 4.60
N VAL A 218 -11.92 -4.59 4.56
CA VAL A 218 -11.53 -3.52 5.47
C VAL A 218 -12.43 -2.29 5.29
N ALA A 219 -12.65 -1.86 4.04
CA ALA A 219 -13.52 -0.72 3.73
C ALA A 219 -14.97 -0.97 4.17
N SER A 220 -15.51 -2.17 3.92
CA SER A 220 -16.86 -2.56 4.33
C SER A 220 -16.99 -2.62 5.85
N GLY A 221 -16.00 -3.19 6.53
CA GLY A 221 -15.96 -3.25 7.99
C GLY A 221 -15.93 -1.85 8.60
N ALA A 222 -15.13 -0.95 8.05
CA ALA A 222 -15.08 0.45 8.48
C ALA A 222 -16.41 1.18 8.23
N ALA A 223 -17.01 1.01 7.05
CA ALA A 223 -18.31 1.60 6.73
C ALA A 223 -19.44 1.07 7.64
N LEU A 224 -19.47 -0.25 7.88
CA LEU A 224 -20.45 -0.85 8.79
C LEU A 224 -20.25 -0.37 10.23
N ALA A 225 -19.00 -0.29 10.70
CA ALA A 225 -18.67 0.25 12.01
C ALA A 225 -19.14 1.71 12.13
N ALA A 226 -18.92 2.54 11.10
CA ALA A 226 -19.41 3.92 11.08
C ALA A 226 -20.95 3.98 11.18
N LEU A 227 -21.66 3.14 10.43
CA LEU A 227 -23.12 3.06 10.47
C LEU A 227 -23.66 2.59 11.83
N VAL A 228 -22.98 1.61 12.46
CA VAL A 228 -23.33 1.08 13.78
C VAL A 228 -23.07 2.12 14.86
N ILE A 229 -21.88 2.75 14.83
CA ILE A 229 -21.53 3.84 15.75
C ILE A 229 -22.56 4.94 15.62
N GLU A 230 -22.93 5.38 14.43
CA GLU A 230 -23.88 6.47 14.28
C GLU A 230 -25.31 6.11 14.75
N ARG A 231 -25.70 4.83 14.66
CA ARG A 231 -27.00 4.36 15.13
C ARG A 231 -27.07 4.22 16.65
N ILE A 232 -25.99 3.73 17.26
CA ILE A 232 -25.93 3.46 18.71
C ILE A 232 -25.49 4.71 19.47
N TRP A 233 -24.59 5.49 18.89
CA TRP A 233 -24.07 6.70 19.52
C TRP A 233 -25.11 7.80 19.37
N PRO A 234 -25.64 8.34 20.47
CA PRO A 234 -26.58 9.44 20.37
C PRO A 234 -25.88 10.57 19.63
N VAL A 235 -26.44 10.95 18.47
CA VAL A 235 -26.12 12.22 17.82
C VAL A 235 -26.67 13.27 18.77
N LEU A 236 -25.87 13.62 19.78
CA LEU A 236 -26.17 14.75 20.63
C LEU A 236 -26.40 15.92 19.68
N PRO A 237 -27.46 16.73 19.88
CA PRO A 237 -27.72 17.88 19.05
C PRO A 237 -26.41 18.67 18.88
N PRO A 238 -26.12 19.18 17.66
CA PRO A 238 -24.90 19.94 17.42
C PRO A 238 -24.81 20.96 18.55
N PRO A 239 -23.73 20.93 19.36
CA PRO A 239 -23.62 21.85 20.46
C PRO A 239 -23.79 23.26 19.88
N PRO A 240 -24.56 24.16 20.54
CA PRO A 240 -24.66 25.53 20.08
C PRO A 240 -23.24 26.04 19.82
N PRO A 241 -22.98 26.76 18.71
CA PRO A 241 -21.63 27.09 18.29
C PRO A 241 -20.88 27.76 19.44
N VAL A 242 -20.01 26.98 20.09
CA VAL A 242 -19.26 27.47 21.24
C VAL A 242 -18.14 28.30 20.65
N ARG A 243 -18.33 29.62 20.59
CA ARG A 243 -17.30 30.60 20.26
C ARG A 243 -16.24 30.69 21.38
N SER A 244 -15.75 29.55 21.88
CA SER A 244 -14.53 29.56 22.69
C SER A 244 -13.38 29.87 21.75
N ARG A 245 -12.98 31.14 21.70
CA ARG A 245 -11.78 31.56 20.96
C ARG A 245 -10.50 31.01 21.60
N THR A 246 -10.54 30.65 22.88
CA THR A 246 -9.38 30.14 23.60
C THR A 246 -9.37 28.61 23.57
N MET A 247 -8.26 28.07 23.07
CA MET A 247 -7.97 26.64 23.06
C MET A 247 -7.41 26.27 24.44
N PRO A 248 -8.03 25.36 25.20
CA PRO A 248 -7.51 24.99 26.50
C PRO A 248 -6.17 24.26 26.32
N LEU A 249 -5.11 24.78 26.93
CA LEU A 249 -3.76 24.27 26.72
C LEU A 249 -3.52 22.95 27.47
N LEU A 250 -4.10 22.79 28.67
CA LEU A 250 -3.83 21.63 29.52
C LEU A 250 -4.21 20.28 28.86
N PRO A 251 -5.39 20.11 28.23
CA PRO A 251 -5.71 18.87 27.54
C PRO A 251 -4.81 18.62 26.32
N LEU A 252 -4.41 19.67 25.59
CA LEU A 252 -3.43 19.52 24.51
C LEU A 252 -2.10 18.99 25.05
N LEU A 253 -1.57 19.59 26.12
CA LEU A 253 -0.32 19.13 26.73
C LEU A 253 -0.44 17.68 27.22
N GLY A 254 -1.58 17.29 27.78
CA GLY A 254 -1.85 15.89 28.14
C GLY A 254 -1.82 14.94 26.95
N LEU A 255 -2.42 15.33 25.82
CA LEU A 255 -2.40 14.53 24.58
C LEU A 255 -0.99 14.41 23.98
N LEU A 256 -0.22 15.50 23.97
CA LEU A 256 1.16 15.50 23.50
C LEU A 256 2.06 14.65 24.41
N GLY A 257 1.87 14.76 25.73
CA GLY A 257 2.55 13.92 26.71
C GLY A 257 2.24 12.43 26.52
N LEU A 258 0.96 12.09 26.26
CA LEU A 258 0.54 10.72 25.95
C LEU A 258 1.20 10.18 24.68
N ALA A 259 1.20 10.96 23.59
CA ALA A 259 1.84 10.57 22.33
C ALA A 259 3.36 10.34 22.51
N LEU A 260 4.03 11.22 23.26
CA LEU A 260 5.44 11.07 23.60
C LEU A 260 5.71 9.83 24.46
N LEU A 261 4.89 9.60 25.50
CA LEU A 261 5.01 8.42 26.37
C LEU A 261 4.95 7.11 25.57
N LEU A 262 4.06 7.05 24.58
CA LEU A 262 3.92 5.88 23.71
C LEU A 262 5.09 5.73 22.73
N CYS A 263 5.66 6.83 22.23
CA CYS A 263 6.66 6.79 21.16
C CYS A 263 8.11 6.70 21.67
N LEU A 264 8.45 7.41 22.75
CA LEU A 264 9.83 7.55 23.22
C LEU A 264 10.54 6.21 23.51
N PRO A 265 9.90 5.17 24.09
CA PRO A 265 10.54 3.88 24.32
C PRO A 265 11.05 3.19 23.05
N TRP A 266 10.45 3.51 21.90
CA TRP A 266 10.75 2.85 20.61
C TRP A 266 11.68 3.67 19.71
N LEU A 267 12.02 4.89 20.10
CA LEU A 267 12.75 5.83 19.23
C LEU A 267 14.14 5.32 18.85
N ALA A 268 14.83 4.63 19.76
CA ALA A 268 16.13 4.00 19.49
C ALA A 268 16.02 2.51 19.14
N ALA A 269 14.81 1.92 19.16
CA ALA A 269 14.60 0.52 18.88
C ALA A 269 14.86 0.20 17.40
N PRO A 270 15.39 -1.00 17.08
CA PRO A 270 15.52 -1.45 15.69
C PRO A 270 14.12 -1.69 15.11
N ASP A 271 13.97 -1.44 13.82
CA ASP A 271 12.76 -1.81 13.11
C ASP A 271 12.84 -3.27 12.63
N PRO A 272 11.72 -3.99 12.58
CA PRO A 272 11.72 -5.40 12.20
C PRO A 272 11.76 -5.63 10.69
N VAL A 273 11.69 -4.57 9.87
CA VAL A 273 11.45 -4.65 8.42
C VAL A 273 12.67 -4.20 7.59
N GLY A 274 13.59 -3.41 8.17
CA GLY A 274 14.78 -2.87 7.49
C GLY A 274 14.58 -1.49 6.85
N ASP A 275 13.46 -0.82 7.10
CA ASP A 275 13.15 0.52 6.59
C ASP A 275 14.06 1.60 7.18
N LEU A 276 14.49 1.45 8.44
CA LEU A 276 15.47 2.37 9.04
C LEU A 276 16.84 2.18 8.39
N GLU A 277 17.19 0.94 8.07
CA GLU A 277 18.43 0.62 7.37
C GLU A 277 18.45 1.25 5.97
N LEU A 278 17.37 1.08 5.23
CA LEU A 278 17.19 1.72 3.94
C LEU A 278 17.29 3.25 4.07
N SER A 279 16.59 3.85 5.03
CA SER A 279 16.64 5.30 5.27
C SER A 279 18.06 5.78 5.59
N ALA A 280 18.79 5.06 6.45
CA ALA A 280 20.16 5.40 6.83
C ALA A 280 21.12 5.31 5.65
N ARG A 281 21.07 4.22 4.87
CA ARG A 281 21.90 4.06 3.66
C ARG A 281 21.66 5.20 2.67
N ARG A 282 20.41 5.63 2.51
CA ARG A 282 20.04 6.76 1.63
C ARG A 282 20.60 8.08 2.16
N MET A 283 20.55 8.31 3.47
CA MET A 283 21.22 9.46 4.10
C MET A 283 22.72 9.43 3.84
N GLY A 284 23.38 8.27 4.01
CA GLY A 284 24.80 8.09 3.75
C GLY A 284 25.18 8.37 2.29
N PHE A 285 24.45 7.83 1.32
CA PHE A 285 24.69 8.12 -0.09
C PHE A 285 24.54 9.60 -0.42
N MET A 286 23.51 10.28 0.10
CA MET A 286 23.34 11.71 -0.13
C MET A 286 24.42 12.55 0.56
N TYR A 287 24.86 12.13 1.75
CA TYR A 287 25.89 12.81 2.55
C TYR A 287 27.29 12.66 1.92
N GLU A 288 27.73 11.43 1.66
CA GLU A 288 29.08 11.11 1.20
C GLU A 288 29.32 11.41 -0.28
N ARG A 289 28.28 11.25 -1.11
CA ARG A 289 28.38 11.41 -2.57
C ARG A 289 27.69 12.68 -3.09
N GLY A 290 27.29 13.56 -2.17
CA GLY A 290 27.07 14.98 -2.42
C GLY A 290 25.79 15.38 -3.18
N GLY A 291 24.72 14.57 -3.18
CA GLY A 291 23.50 15.00 -3.87
C GLY A 291 22.29 14.08 -3.80
N PHE A 292 21.12 14.64 -4.15
CA PHE A 292 19.84 13.93 -4.17
C PHE A 292 19.80 12.79 -5.18
N GLN A 293 20.56 12.89 -6.29
CA GLN A 293 20.63 11.82 -7.29
C GLN A 293 21.13 10.50 -6.69
N GLN A 294 21.93 10.56 -5.62
CA GLN A 294 22.50 9.40 -4.96
C GLN A 294 21.48 8.65 -4.09
N ALA A 295 20.36 9.28 -3.75
CA ALA A 295 19.26 8.61 -3.08
C ALA A 295 18.67 7.47 -3.93
N PHE A 296 18.78 7.54 -5.26
CA PHE A 296 18.19 6.57 -6.18
C PHE A 296 19.15 5.43 -6.56
N THR A 297 20.40 5.45 -6.09
CA THR A 297 21.37 4.38 -6.36
C THR A 297 20.86 3.06 -5.77
N TYR A 298 20.69 2.00 -6.57
CA TYR A 298 20.06 0.74 -6.13
C TYR A 298 18.55 0.86 -5.80
N GLY A 299 17.79 1.67 -6.55
CA GLY A 299 16.32 1.58 -6.59
C GLY A 299 15.59 2.20 -5.39
N GLY A 300 15.89 3.46 -5.07
CA GLY A 300 15.13 4.21 -4.05
C GLY A 300 13.79 4.73 -4.58
N ASP A 301 12.72 4.64 -3.78
CA ASP A 301 11.34 5.01 -4.13
C ASP A 301 10.75 6.09 -3.20
N TYR A 302 11.60 6.85 -2.51
CA TYR A 302 11.15 7.91 -1.62
C TYR A 302 10.62 9.13 -2.36
N MET A 303 9.51 9.67 -1.84
CA MET A 303 9.00 10.98 -2.27
C MET A 303 10.05 12.08 -2.05
N PRO A 304 10.12 13.10 -2.92
CA PRO A 304 11.12 14.16 -2.82
C PRO A 304 11.16 14.84 -1.44
N ILE A 305 9.99 15.08 -0.82
CA ILE A 305 9.90 15.72 0.49
C ILE A 305 10.61 14.92 1.59
N ARG A 306 10.51 13.59 1.57
CA ARG A 306 11.22 12.71 2.51
C ARG A 306 12.72 12.80 2.29
N LEU A 307 13.16 12.85 1.03
CA LEU A 307 14.58 12.98 0.71
C LEU A 307 15.16 14.30 1.22
N TYR A 308 14.45 15.43 1.07
CA TYR A 308 14.88 16.71 1.62
C TYR A 308 15.09 16.66 3.14
N VAL A 309 14.15 16.03 3.85
CA VAL A 309 14.24 15.84 5.31
C VAL A 309 15.44 14.94 5.66
N LEU A 310 15.56 13.77 5.04
CA LEU A 310 16.65 12.83 5.30
C LEU A 310 18.02 13.45 4.99
N ARG A 311 18.16 14.19 3.90
CA ARG A 311 19.40 14.89 3.56
C ARG A 311 19.74 15.97 4.59
N THR A 312 18.76 16.73 5.05
CA THR A 312 19.01 17.76 6.06
C THR A 312 19.50 17.13 7.37
N LEU A 313 18.88 16.01 7.75
CA LEU A 313 19.24 15.27 8.96
C LEU A 313 20.55 14.48 8.83
N SER A 314 21.02 14.19 7.61
CA SER A 314 22.24 13.41 7.44
C SER A 314 23.47 14.13 7.96
N PHE A 315 23.49 15.46 7.94
CA PHE A 315 24.58 16.24 8.54
C PHE A 315 24.66 16.08 10.06
N LEU A 316 23.53 15.80 10.74
CA LEU A 316 23.50 15.63 12.20
C LEU A 316 24.01 14.26 12.63
N VAL A 317 23.92 13.25 11.76
CA VAL A 317 24.28 11.87 12.12
C VAL A 317 25.76 11.76 12.52
N PRO A 318 26.74 12.20 11.71
CA PRO A 318 28.15 12.18 12.12
C PRO A 318 28.45 13.14 13.28
N MET A 319 27.81 14.31 13.33
CA MET A 319 28.00 15.29 14.41
C MET A 319 27.63 14.74 15.79
N LEU A 320 26.65 13.82 15.84
CA LEU A 320 26.18 13.18 17.08
C LEU A 320 26.81 11.79 17.31
N GLY A 321 27.90 11.46 16.59
CA GLY A 321 28.61 10.18 16.73
C GLY A 321 27.87 8.98 16.14
N GLY A 322 26.89 9.21 15.26
CA GLY A 322 26.20 8.17 14.51
C GLY A 322 26.95 7.79 13.22
N ASN A 323 26.45 6.75 12.55
CA ASN A 323 26.89 6.32 11.23
C ASN A 323 25.67 5.91 10.39
N PHE A 324 25.88 5.63 9.09
CA PHE A 324 24.81 5.29 8.14
C PHE A 324 24.70 3.80 7.80
N TYR A 325 25.57 2.96 8.37
CA TYR A 325 25.79 1.59 7.95
C TYR A 325 25.65 0.64 9.14
N GLU A 326 25.43 -0.64 8.89
CA GLU A 326 25.25 -1.59 9.97
C GLU A 326 26.55 -1.84 10.76
N PRO A 327 26.45 -2.04 12.09
CA PRO A 327 25.22 -1.96 12.90
C PRO A 327 24.78 -0.51 13.15
N LEU A 328 23.48 -0.24 12.96
CA LEU A 328 22.92 1.11 13.06
C LEU A 328 22.88 1.64 14.50
N PRO A 329 23.59 2.74 14.82
CA PRO A 329 23.56 3.34 16.14
C PRO A 329 22.14 3.76 16.54
N GLY A 330 21.84 3.69 17.84
CA GLY A 330 20.55 4.15 18.37
C GLY A 330 20.26 5.62 18.04
N ILE A 331 21.30 6.45 18.01
CA ILE A 331 21.18 7.88 17.65
C ILE A 331 20.78 8.08 16.18
N THR A 332 21.35 7.31 15.24
CA THR A 332 20.95 7.37 13.81
C THR A 332 19.49 6.97 13.65
N ARG A 333 19.06 5.88 14.32
CA ARG A 333 17.67 5.42 14.30
C ARG A 333 16.72 6.49 14.85
N ALA A 334 17.08 7.13 15.96
CA ALA A 334 16.29 8.20 16.54
C ALA A 334 16.18 9.41 15.60
N ILE A 335 17.30 9.85 14.99
CA ILE A 335 17.32 10.95 14.02
C ILE A 335 16.37 10.68 12.85
N ILE A 336 16.36 9.46 12.30
CA ILE A 336 15.46 9.07 11.20
C ILE A 336 13.98 9.18 11.61
N LYS A 337 13.65 8.86 12.86
CA LYS A 337 12.26 8.81 13.38
C LYS A 337 11.72 10.16 13.86
N ILE A 338 12.58 11.13 14.20
CA ILE A 338 12.17 12.45 14.72
C ILE A 338 11.16 13.16 13.81
N PRO A 339 11.32 13.23 12.47
CA PRO A 339 10.33 13.87 11.60
C PRO A 339 8.92 13.27 11.69
N SER A 340 8.83 11.95 11.76
CA SER A 340 7.55 11.25 11.90
C SER A 340 6.93 11.54 13.27
N LEU A 341 7.74 11.62 14.33
CA LEU A 341 7.28 12.00 15.67
C LEU A 341 6.74 13.43 15.70
N LEU A 342 7.47 14.38 15.12
CA LEU A 342 7.01 15.77 15.02
C LEU A 342 5.70 15.87 14.22
N SER A 343 5.55 15.07 13.17
CA SER A 343 4.34 15.00 12.35
C SER A 343 3.16 14.43 13.13
N LEU A 344 3.37 13.42 13.97
CA LEU A 344 2.34 12.90 14.88
C LEU A 344 1.86 13.98 15.86
N LEU A 345 2.79 14.65 16.54
CA LEU A 345 2.47 15.72 17.50
C LEU A 345 1.71 16.87 16.83
N THR A 346 2.10 17.23 15.61
CA THR A 346 1.42 18.25 14.82
C THR A 346 0.01 17.80 14.42
N THR A 347 -0.14 16.55 13.99
CA THR A 347 -1.44 15.99 13.60
C THR A 347 -2.40 15.91 14.79
N VAL A 348 -1.92 15.46 15.96
CA VAL A 348 -2.69 15.47 17.22
C VAL A 348 -3.11 16.89 17.59
N THR A 349 -2.21 17.87 17.46
CA THR A 349 -2.51 19.29 17.71
C THR A 349 -3.58 19.82 16.76
N LEU A 350 -3.46 19.53 15.46
CA LEU A 350 -4.42 19.94 14.43
C LEU A 350 -5.80 19.31 14.67
N LEU A 351 -5.87 18.01 14.96
CA LEU A 351 -7.12 17.32 15.28
C LEU A 351 -7.78 17.88 16.53
N TYR A 352 -7.00 18.15 17.58
CA TYR A 352 -7.51 18.75 18.81
C TYR A 352 -8.00 20.18 18.57
N TRP A 353 -7.22 21.02 17.89
CA TRP A 353 -7.61 22.39 17.54
C TRP A 353 -8.89 22.43 16.71
N TRP A 354 -8.96 21.62 15.65
CA TRP A 354 -10.13 21.51 14.79
C TRP A 354 -11.35 20.98 15.58
N GLY A 355 -11.15 19.93 16.38
CA GLY A 355 -12.19 19.37 17.23
C GLY A 355 -12.72 20.35 18.28
N VAL A 356 -11.87 21.18 18.89
CA VAL A 356 -12.28 22.20 19.87
C VAL A 356 -13.21 23.21 19.21
N ARG A 357 -12.87 23.66 18.00
CA ARG A 357 -13.66 24.63 17.24
C ARG A 357 -15.04 24.11 16.86
N GLN A 358 -15.14 22.83 16.49
CA GLN A 358 -16.38 22.27 15.96
C GLN A 358 -17.26 21.59 17.00
N ASN A 359 -16.64 20.92 17.97
CA ASN A 359 -17.29 19.89 18.77
C ASN A 359 -17.07 20.08 20.29
N GLY A 360 -16.31 21.10 20.66
CA GLY A 360 -15.91 21.37 22.04
C GLY A 360 -14.80 20.45 22.54
N VAL A 361 -14.28 20.80 23.71
CA VAL A 361 -13.03 20.24 24.27
C VAL A 361 -13.08 18.72 24.45
N ARG A 362 -14.16 18.19 25.03
CA ARG A 362 -14.25 16.75 25.35
C ARG A 362 -14.14 15.87 24.11
N ARG A 363 -14.87 16.21 23.05
CA ARG A 363 -14.83 15.46 21.78
C ARG A 363 -13.49 15.63 21.07
N ALA A 364 -12.92 16.83 21.12
CA ALA A 364 -11.59 17.08 20.58
C ALA A 364 -10.52 16.20 21.24
N VAL A 365 -10.55 16.10 22.58
CA VAL A 365 -9.65 15.21 23.33
C VAL A 365 -9.87 13.76 22.92
N LEU A 366 -11.12 13.33 22.79
CA LEU A 366 -11.43 11.96 22.38
C LEU A 366 -10.87 11.63 20.99
N ILE A 367 -11.12 12.47 19.97
CA ILE A 367 -10.67 12.24 18.59
C ILE A 367 -9.15 12.24 18.50
N ALA A 368 -8.50 13.27 19.04
CA ALA A 368 -7.05 13.41 19.00
C ALA A 368 -6.35 12.33 19.85
N GLY A 369 -6.94 11.97 21.00
CA GLY A 369 -6.47 10.91 21.87
C GLY A 369 -6.56 9.54 21.22
N LEU A 370 -7.71 9.21 20.62
CA LEU A 370 -7.88 7.97 19.84
C LEU A 370 -6.83 7.89 18.73
N TYR A 371 -6.64 8.96 17.95
CA TYR A 371 -5.60 9.00 16.92
C TYR A 371 -4.19 8.72 17.48
N ALA A 372 -3.84 9.30 18.62
CA ALA A 372 -2.52 9.12 19.25
C ALA A 372 -2.28 7.69 19.78
N VAL A 373 -3.32 7.02 20.29
CA VAL A 373 -3.19 5.68 20.91
C VAL A 373 -3.39 4.52 19.93
N ILE A 374 -3.92 4.76 18.73
CA ILE A 374 -4.13 3.72 17.72
C ILE A 374 -2.79 3.07 17.34
N PRO A 375 -2.61 1.74 17.52
CA PRO A 375 -1.32 1.07 17.33
C PRO A 375 -0.66 1.30 15.97
N PRO A 376 -1.37 1.17 14.84
CA PRO A 376 -0.79 1.48 13.53
C PRO A 376 -0.14 2.87 13.44
N VAL A 377 -0.69 3.89 14.11
CA VAL A 377 -0.19 5.27 14.03
C VAL A 377 1.13 5.40 14.79
N TRP A 378 1.17 5.05 16.07
CA TRP A 378 2.40 5.20 16.85
C TRP A 378 3.48 4.18 16.45
N MET A 379 3.11 2.98 15.97
CA MET A 379 4.06 2.01 15.44
C MET A 379 4.74 2.52 14.17
N ASN A 380 3.97 3.10 13.23
CA ASN A 380 4.51 3.70 12.01
C ASN A 380 5.52 4.81 12.33
N VAL A 381 5.20 5.64 13.32
CA VAL A 381 6.03 6.77 13.74
C VAL A 381 7.28 6.32 14.48
N ALA A 382 7.11 5.57 15.57
CA ALA A 382 8.16 5.36 16.55
C ALA A 382 8.90 4.03 16.36
N TRP A 383 8.24 3.00 15.85
CA TRP A 383 8.87 1.70 15.62
C TRP A 383 9.51 1.66 14.23
N TRP A 384 8.74 1.97 13.18
CA TRP A 384 9.20 1.88 11.79
C TRP A 384 9.89 3.16 11.28
N GLY A 385 9.52 4.34 11.77
CA GLY A 385 10.05 5.60 11.25
C GLY A 385 9.58 5.89 9.82
N GLN A 386 8.36 5.49 9.48
CA GLN A 386 7.78 5.63 8.15
C GLN A 386 7.21 7.05 7.93
N VAL A 387 7.04 7.40 6.65
CA VAL A 387 6.64 8.74 6.21
C VAL A 387 5.12 8.93 6.18
N ASP A 388 4.33 7.88 6.41
CA ASP A 388 2.88 7.96 6.20
C ASP A 388 2.23 8.98 7.13
N VAL A 389 2.71 9.11 8.38
CA VAL A 389 2.23 10.15 9.31
C VAL A 389 2.63 11.56 8.89
N PHE A 390 3.76 11.70 8.18
CA PHE A 390 4.14 12.97 7.57
C PHE A 390 3.13 13.38 6.46
N LEU A 391 2.60 12.41 5.71
CA LEU A 391 1.58 12.63 4.69
C LEU A 391 0.16 12.81 5.27
N ALA A 392 -0.12 12.25 6.45
CA ALA A 392 -1.40 12.42 7.13
C ALA A 392 -1.65 13.89 7.53
N MET A 393 -0.61 14.63 7.91
CA MET A 393 -0.70 16.03 8.34
C MET A 393 -1.37 16.95 7.30
N PRO A 394 -0.89 17.05 6.03
CA PRO A 394 -1.56 17.88 5.03
C PRO A 394 -2.98 17.40 4.70
N MET A 395 -3.26 16.10 4.80
CA MET A 395 -4.62 15.57 4.60
C MET A 395 -5.58 16.05 5.69
N VAL A 396 -5.17 15.96 6.97
CA VAL A 396 -5.96 16.47 8.10
C VAL A 396 -6.13 17.99 8.02
N ALA A 397 -5.08 18.72 7.64
CA ALA A 397 -5.17 20.16 7.43
C ALA A 397 -6.16 20.52 6.31
N ALA A 398 -6.15 19.80 5.19
CA ALA A 398 -7.08 19.99 4.09
C ALA A 398 -8.54 19.73 4.53
N LEU A 399 -8.78 18.64 5.29
CA LEU A 399 -10.10 18.34 5.85
C LEU A 399 -10.58 19.46 6.79
N ALA A 400 -9.71 19.95 7.67
CA ALA A 400 -10.04 21.05 8.58
C ALA A 400 -10.35 22.37 7.84
N LEU A 401 -9.70 22.62 6.70
CA LEU A 401 -9.97 23.80 5.86
C LEU A 401 -11.29 23.66 5.08
N LEU A 402 -11.60 22.48 4.54
CA LEU A 402 -12.85 22.22 3.81
C LEU A 402 -14.07 22.37 4.72
N ASP A 403 -13.97 21.90 5.96
CA ASP A 403 -15.01 21.98 6.98
C ASP A 403 -15.33 23.44 7.40
N HIS A 404 -14.42 24.38 7.14
CA HIS A 404 -14.66 25.80 7.40
C HIS A 404 -15.44 26.53 6.30
N GLN A 405 -15.69 25.91 5.13
CA GLN A 405 -16.37 26.57 3.99
C GLN A 405 -17.80 26.10 3.61
N PRO A 406 -18.57 25.31 4.38
CA PRO A 406 -19.89 24.87 3.90
C PRO A 406 -20.89 26.02 3.71
N SER A 407 -20.74 27.15 4.41
CA SER A 407 -21.65 28.29 4.32
C SER A 407 -21.43 29.19 3.10
N ALA A 408 -20.21 29.28 2.56
CA ALA A 408 -19.95 30.13 1.39
C ALA A 408 -20.67 29.61 0.14
N TRP A 409 -20.62 28.29 -0.07
CA TRP A 409 -21.31 27.62 -1.17
C TRP A 409 -22.82 27.53 -0.97
N ALA A 410 -23.29 27.40 0.28
CA ALA A 410 -24.72 27.35 0.59
C ALA A 410 -25.40 28.73 0.46
N LEU A 411 -24.69 29.82 0.75
CA LEU A 411 -25.17 31.19 0.49
C LEU A 411 -25.19 31.50 -1.00
N GLU A 412 -24.16 31.10 -1.76
CA GLU A 412 -24.12 31.30 -3.21
C GLU A 412 -25.21 30.47 -3.94
N LEU A 413 -25.51 29.25 -3.47
CA LEU A 413 -26.63 28.44 -3.97
C LEU A 413 -28.01 28.95 -3.52
N ALA A 414 -28.11 29.59 -2.34
CA ALA A 414 -29.35 30.22 -1.89
C ALA A 414 -29.65 31.51 -2.67
N ASP A 415 -28.62 32.31 -2.99
CA ASP A 415 -28.75 33.50 -3.85
C ASP A 415 -29.05 33.13 -5.31
N LEU A 416 -28.47 32.05 -5.82
CA LEU A 416 -28.77 31.55 -7.18
C LEU A 416 -30.17 30.90 -7.29
N GLY A 417 -30.80 30.55 -6.17
CA GLY A 417 -32.14 29.93 -6.13
C GLY A 417 -33.29 30.87 -5.79
N GLY A 418 -33.02 32.12 -5.36
CA GLY A 418 -34.04 33.08 -4.89
C GLY A 418 -34.48 34.13 -5.91
N GLY A 419 -33.95 34.11 -7.14
CA GLY A 419 -34.25 35.10 -8.17
C GLY A 419 -35.46 34.75 -9.04
N SER A 420 -36.67 34.70 -8.48
CA SER A 420 -37.89 34.82 -9.29
C SER A 420 -39.04 35.43 -8.49
N ASP A 421 -39.47 36.60 -8.96
CA ASP A 421 -40.80 37.20 -8.81
C ASP A 421 -41.17 37.78 -7.44
N ASP A 422 -40.70 39.01 -7.17
CA ASP A 422 -41.59 40.04 -6.62
C ASP A 422 -41.02 41.45 -6.90
N GLN A 423 -41.41 42.01 -8.05
CA GLN A 423 -41.31 43.44 -8.32
C GLN A 423 -42.55 44.14 -7.75
N GLY A 424 -42.48 44.54 -6.49
CA GLY A 424 -43.46 45.41 -5.83
C GLY A 424 -42.80 46.70 -5.36
N ALA A 425 -43.20 47.82 -5.98
CA ALA A 425 -42.67 49.16 -5.76
C ALA A 425 -42.71 49.61 -4.28
N GLY A 426 -41.61 50.22 -3.81
CA GLY A 426 -41.53 50.79 -2.47
C GLY A 426 -40.19 51.46 -2.21
N ASP A 427 -40.14 52.76 -2.48
CA ASP A 427 -39.01 53.67 -2.41
C ASP A 427 -38.58 53.93 -0.94
N HIS A 428 -37.51 53.30 -0.43
CA HIS A 428 -36.82 53.75 0.79
C HIS A 428 -35.32 53.40 0.78
N SER A 429 -34.53 54.46 0.93
CA SER A 429 -33.08 54.54 0.96
C SER A 429 -32.48 53.91 2.23
N CYS A 430 -31.49 53.02 2.06
CA CYS A 430 -30.62 52.53 3.14
C CYS A 430 -29.17 52.35 2.61
N PRO A 431 -28.12 52.64 3.40
CA PRO A 431 -26.80 52.97 2.86
C PRO A 431 -25.84 51.76 2.70
N ALA A 432 -25.03 51.87 1.64
CA ALA A 432 -23.69 51.32 1.42
C ALA A 432 -23.33 49.95 2.05
N ALA A 433 -23.49 48.90 1.23
CA ALA A 433 -22.85 47.60 1.43
C ALA A 433 -21.31 47.73 1.37
N LEU A 434 -20.64 47.14 2.36
CA LEU A 434 -19.18 46.96 2.40
C LEU A 434 -18.72 45.98 1.30
N PRO A 435 -17.51 46.16 0.75
CA PRO A 435 -17.02 45.33 -0.35
C PRO A 435 -16.67 43.91 0.12
N ALA A 436 -17.15 42.92 -0.64
CA ALA A 436 -16.74 41.53 -0.52
C ALA A 436 -15.24 41.39 -0.84
N HIS A 437 -14.47 40.82 0.08
CA HIS A 437 -13.08 40.47 -0.18
C HIS A 437 -13.00 39.24 -1.11
N PRO A 438 -12.12 39.25 -2.13
CA PRO A 438 -11.92 38.08 -2.97
C PRO A 438 -11.24 36.94 -2.19
N ALA A 439 -11.83 35.75 -2.27
CA ALA A 439 -11.28 34.53 -1.71
C ALA A 439 -9.94 34.14 -2.39
N PRO A 440 -9.08 33.33 -1.74
CA PRO A 440 -7.71 33.17 -2.16
C PRO A 440 -7.59 32.14 -3.30
N LEU A 441 -7.34 32.62 -4.52
CA LEU A 441 -7.05 31.81 -5.72
C LEU A 441 -5.82 30.89 -5.59
N TRP A 442 -5.01 31.02 -4.54
CA TRP A 442 -3.74 30.29 -4.38
C TRP A 442 -3.93 28.80 -4.02
N ALA A 443 -5.01 28.42 -3.33
CA ALA A 443 -5.26 27.03 -2.94
C ALA A 443 -5.67 26.14 -4.14
N ALA A 444 -6.53 26.67 -5.01
CA ALA A 444 -6.90 26.01 -6.27
C ALA A 444 -5.71 25.95 -7.24
N TRP A 445 -4.84 26.97 -7.24
CA TRP A 445 -3.63 26.99 -8.03
C TRP A 445 -2.59 25.96 -7.57
N LEU A 446 -2.39 25.78 -6.25
CA LEU A 446 -1.51 24.73 -5.70
C LEU A 446 -2.03 23.33 -6.01
N ALA A 447 -3.33 23.06 -5.84
CA ALA A 447 -3.92 21.77 -6.16
C ALA A 447 -3.81 21.44 -7.67
N ARG A 448 -4.02 22.43 -8.54
CA ARG A 448 -3.93 22.27 -9.99
C ARG A 448 -2.48 22.10 -10.48
N ARG A 449 -1.52 22.83 -9.89
CA ARG A 449 -0.10 22.71 -10.25
C ARG A 449 0.52 21.41 -9.72
N TRP A 450 0.06 20.92 -8.56
CA TRP A 450 0.46 19.63 -8.02
C TRP A 450 -0.06 18.46 -8.86
N TRP A 451 -1.29 18.55 -9.36
CA TRP A 451 -1.89 17.54 -10.24
C TRP A 451 -1.27 17.51 -11.66
N LEU A 452 -0.91 18.67 -12.21
CA LEU A 452 -0.35 18.77 -13.57
C LEU A 452 1.17 18.58 -13.64
N GLY A 453 1.89 18.63 -12.51
CA GLY A 453 3.36 18.53 -12.46
C GLY A 453 3.94 17.11 -12.56
N ASN A 454 3.10 16.07 -12.55
CA ASN A 454 3.52 14.66 -12.55
C ASN A 454 2.87 13.85 -13.69
N ARG A 455 2.85 14.39 -14.92
CA ARG A 455 2.70 13.53 -16.10
C ARG A 455 4.09 13.03 -16.50
N PRO A 456 4.37 11.72 -16.44
CA PRO A 456 5.53 11.18 -17.13
C PRO A 456 5.31 11.31 -18.63
N ASP A 457 6.22 11.98 -19.33
CA ASP A 457 6.31 11.88 -20.79
C ASP A 457 6.47 10.40 -21.14
N SER A 458 5.57 9.89 -21.98
CA SER A 458 5.51 8.48 -22.37
C SER A 458 6.65 8.04 -23.29
N ASP A 459 7.59 8.93 -23.64
CA ASP A 459 8.52 8.72 -24.75
C ASP A 459 10.01 8.69 -24.35
N SER A 460 10.37 8.78 -23.06
CA SER A 460 11.77 8.62 -22.65
C SER A 460 12.15 7.16 -22.39
N VAL A 461 12.41 6.42 -23.46
CA VAL A 461 13.15 5.15 -23.39
C VAL A 461 14.61 5.47 -23.00
N TYR A 462 14.93 5.35 -21.72
CA TYR A 462 16.33 5.34 -21.30
C TYR A 462 16.96 4.00 -21.72
N PRO A 463 18.04 3.98 -22.51
CA PRO A 463 18.77 2.74 -22.75
C PRO A 463 19.42 2.31 -21.44
N ILE A 464 18.99 1.17 -20.91
CA ILE A 464 19.67 0.46 -19.84
C ILE A 464 21.07 0.12 -20.36
N ARG A 465 22.07 0.90 -19.96
CA ARG A 465 23.48 0.51 -20.11
C ARG A 465 23.69 -0.72 -19.25
N THR A 466 23.78 -1.87 -19.89
CA THR A 466 24.29 -3.10 -19.28
C THR A 466 25.70 -2.83 -18.76
N TYR A 467 25.85 -2.87 -17.45
CA TYR A 467 27.16 -2.86 -16.80
C TYR A 467 27.84 -4.19 -17.15
N ARG A 468 28.75 -4.18 -18.14
CA ARG A 468 29.71 -5.28 -18.31
C ARG A 468 30.73 -5.15 -17.18
N PRO A 469 30.83 -6.09 -16.23
CA PRO A 469 31.95 -6.11 -15.32
C PRO A 469 33.24 -6.25 -16.15
N ARG A 470 34.20 -5.34 -15.92
CA ARG A 470 35.56 -5.54 -16.44
C ARG A 470 36.06 -6.88 -15.90
N PRO A 471 36.68 -7.74 -16.73
CA PRO A 471 37.36 -8.92 -16.22
C PRO A 471 38.40 -8.45 -15.21
N ARG A 472 38.31 -8.96 -13.98
CA ARG A 472 39.39 -8.86 -13.00
C ARG A 472 40.60 -9.57 -13.62
N THR A 473 41.56 -8.80 -14.10
CA THR A 473 42.92 -9.30 -14.30
C THR A 473 43.46 -9.62 -12.91
N LEU A 474 43.46 -10.91 -12.57
CA LEU A 474 44.22 -11.42 -11.45
C LEU A 474 45.70 -11.08 -11.70
N PRO A 475 46.45 -10.55 -10.72
CA PRO A 475 47.89 -10.42 -10.85
C PRO A 475 48.46 -11.84 -10.97
N ILE A 476 49.03 -12.14 -12.13
CA ILE A 476 49.88 -13.31 -12.34
C ILE A 476 51.08 -13.12 -11.42
N GLY A 477 51.06 -13.81 -10.28
CA GLY A 477 52.24 -14.00 -9.47
C GLY A 477 53.24 -14.82 -10.27
N ALA A 478 54.38 -14.22 -10.58
CA ALA A 478 55.55 -14.92 -11.06
C ALA A 478 55.98 -15.93 -9.98
N GLY A 479 55.76 -17.21 -10.24
CA GLY A 479 56.12 -18.29 -9.33
C GLY A 479 56.47 -19.55 -10.11
N GLY A 480 57.78 -19.76 -10.27
CA GLY A 480 58.42 -21.07 -10.24
C GLY A 480 58.01 -22.10 -11.29
N GLY A 481 58.87 -22.29 -12.28
CA GLY A 481 58.81 -23.44 -13.18
C GLY A 481 58.92 -24.78 -12.44
N GLY A 482 58.06 -25.71 -12.83
CA GLY A 482 58.15 -27.13 -12.55
C GLY A 482 57.50 -27.87 -13.70
N ALA A 483 58.31 -28.40 -14.62
CA ALA A 483 57.85 -29.19 -15.74
C ALA A 483 57.21 -30.49 -15.23
N LEU A 484 55.98 -30.77 -15.65
CA LEU A 484 55.34 -32.06 -15.49
C LEU A 484 54.97 -32.64 -16.86
N SER A 485 55.27 -33.93 -16.98
CA SER A 485 55.29 -34.80 -18.15
C SER A 485 53.91 -35.03 -18.79
N PRO A 486 53.82 -35.14 -20.13
CA PRO A 486 52.58 -35.45 -20.83
C PRO A 486 52.33 -36.96 -20.88
N SER A 487 51.76 -37.51 -19.82
CA SER A 487 51.24 -38.87 -19.81
C SER A 487 50.18 -39.02 -18.72
N ASP A 488 48.99 -38.46 -18.93
CA ASP A 488 47.74 -38.82 -18.23
C ASP A 488 46.53 -38.11 -18.86
N ALA A 489 46.33 -38.32 -20.16
CA ALA A 489 45.13 -37.89 -20.87
C ALA A 489 44.40 -39.13 -21.42
N LEU A 490 43.71 -39.86 -20.54
CA LEU A 490 42.68 -40.85 -20.88
C LEU A 490 41.90 -41.23 -19.61
N ARG A 491 40.83 -40.47 -19.33
CA ARG A 491 39.58 -40.86 -18.65
C ARG A 491 38.85 -39.60 -18.19
N LEU A 492 37.92 -39.14 -19.03
CA LEU A 492 36.59 -38.64 -18.68
C LEU A 492 35.76 -38.51 -19.96
#